data_AF-A0ABD6CUA3-F1
#
_entry.id   AF-A0ABD6CUA3-F1
#
_cell.length_a   1.000
_cell.length_b   1.000
_cell.length_c   1.000
_cell.angle_alpha   90.00
_cell.angle_beta   90.00
_cell.angle_gamma   90.00
#
_symmetry.space_group_name_H-M   'P 1'
#
loop_
_entity.id
_entity.type
_entity.pdbx_description
1 polymer ?
#
loop_
_entity_poly.entity_id
_entity_poly.type
_entity_poly.pdbx_seq_one_letter_code
_entity_poly.pdbx_strand_id
1 'polypeptide(L)' 'MSESAGLEETLAETHDCGTNLVRIDAEDPDNTHGVDVVVCPGCLEIVRKEGSR' A
#
# COMPACT_ATOMS: atom_id res chain seq x y z
N MET A 1 -18.78 -18.19 0.69
CA MET A 1 -17.76 -17.92 1.71
C MET A 1 -17.20 -16.58 1.37
N SER A 2 -17.58 -15.60 2.18
CA SER A 2 -17.28 -14.19 1.99
C SER A 2 -16.02 -13.92 2.78
N GLU A 3 -14.98 -13.43 2.11
CA GLU A 3 -13.80 -12.77 2.68
C GLU A 3 -12.95 -12.33 1.48
N SER A 4 -13.29 -11.16 0.91
CA SER A 4 -12.34 -10.42 0.08
C SER A 4 -11.27 -9.90 1.07
N ALA A 5 -10.29 -10.74 1.37
CA ALA A 5 -9.11 -10.30 2.11
C ALA A 5 -8.45 -9.21 1.26
N GLY A 6 -8.50 -7.96 1.73
CA GLY A 6 -7.85 -6.84 1.06
C GLY A 6 -6.38 -7.18 0.80
N LEU A 7 -5.88 -6.86 -0.38
CA LEU A 7 -4.49 -7.11 -0.78
C LEU A 7 -3.60 -5.98 -0.27
N GLU A 8 -3.86 -5.53 0.97
CA GLU A 8 -3.12 -4.50 1.66
C GLU A 8 -2.35 -5.13 2.84
N GLU A 9 -1.05 -4.86 2.92
CA GLU A 9 -0.13 -5.36 3.94
C GLU A 9 0.47 -4.19 4.72
N THR A 10 0.28 -4.18 6.04
CA THR A 10 0.97 -3.21 6.90
C THR A 10 2.43 -3.61 7.09
N LEU A 11 3.34 -2.72 6.70
CA LEU A 11 4.78 -2.91 6.83
C LEU A 11 5.26 -2.55 8.24
N ALA A 12 6.38 -3.14 8.66
CA ALA A 12 7.10 -2.73 9.88
C ALA A 12 7.87 -1.41 9.70
N GLU A 13 7.88 -0.85 8.49
CA GLU A 13 8.46 0.45 8.16
C GLU A 13 7.50 1.58 8.55
N THR A 14 8.06 2.70 9.01
CA THR A 14 7.29 3.90 9.40
C THR A 14 7.64 5.05 8.47
N HIS A 15 6.63 5.84 8.10
CA HIS A 15 6.84 7.11 7.42
C HIS A 15 7.44 8.16 8.38
N ASP A 16 8.00 9.24 7.86
CA ASP A 16 8.52 10.36 8.66
C ASP A 16 7.48 10.99 9.59
N CYS A 17 6.18 10.83 9.29
CA CYS A 17 5.08 11.26 10.17
C CYS A 17 4.84 10.32 11.38
N GLY A 18 5.55 9.19 11.46
CA GLY A 18 5.42 8.20 12.53
C GLY A 18 4.31 7.16 12.33
N THR A 19 3.66 7.12 11.17
CA THR A 19 2.63 6.11 10.84
C THR A 19 3.24 4.92 10.10
N ASN A 20 2.77 3.71 10.40
CA ASN A 20 3.21 2.51 9.69
C ASN A 20 2.80 2.59 8.21
N LEU A 21 3.73 2.21 7.34
CA LEU A 21 3.47 2.16 5.91
C LEU A 21 2.58 0.97 5.58
N VAL A 22 1.76 1.14 4.54
CA VAL A 22 0.90 0.08 4.01
C VAL A 22 1.28 -0.16 2.56
N ARG A 23 1.62 -1.39 2.21
CA ARG A 23 1.75 -1.82 0.83
C ARG A 23 0.37 -2.22 0.33
N ILE A 24 -0.01 -1.74 -0.85
CA ILE A 24 -1.21 -2.13 -1.57
C ILE A 24 -0.76 -2.83 -2.85
N ASP A 25 -1.21 -4.07 -3.04
CA ASP A 25 -0.83 -4.89 -4.18
C ASP A 25 -1.40 -4.33 -5.50
N ALA A 26 -0.76 -4.65 -6.63
CA ALA A 26 -1.23 -4.26 -7.96
C ALA A 26 -2.59 -4.85 -8.32
N GLU A 27 -2.93 -6.00 -7.74
CA GLU A 27 -4.21 -6.70 -7.96
C GLU A 27 -5.36 -6.12 -7.13
N ASP A 28 -5.06 -5.21 -6.19
CA ASP A 28 -6.08 -4.58 -5.36
C ASP A 28 -7.00 -3.68 -6.21
N PRO A 29 -8.34 -3.84 -6.11
CA PRO A 29 -9.28 -3.08 -6.93
C PRO A 29 -9.24 -1.57 -6.64
N ASP A 30 -8.78 -1.16 -5.46
CA ASP A 30 -8.61 0.25 -5.10
C ASP A 30 -7.24 0.79 -5.59
N ASN A 31 -6.30 -0.08 -5.96
CA ASN A 31 -5.02 0.31 -6.53
C ASN A 31 -5.09 0.56 -8.05
N THR A 32 -5.35 1.81 -8.40
CA THR A 32 -5.40 2.25 -9.81
C THR A 32 -4.03 2.38 -10.49
N HIS A 33 -2.93 2.11 -9.77
CA HIS A 33 -1.57 2.28 -10.32
C HIS A 33 -1.07 1.08 -11.12
N GLY A 34 -1.72 -0.09 -10.99
CA GLY A 34 -1.36 -1.31 -11.73
C GLY A 34 0.02 -1.88 -11.38
N VAL A 35 0.57 -1.44 -10.25
CA VAL A 35 1.81 -1.93 -9.61
C VAL A 35 1.64 -1.82 -8.11
N ASP A 36 2.38 -2.62 -7.34
CA ASP A 36 2.43 -2.48 -5.89
C ASP A 36 2.83 -1.06 -5.50
N VAL A 37 2.06 -0.46 -4.59
CA VAL A 37 2.35 0.87 -4.06
C VAL A 37 2.44 0.83 -2.55
N VAL A 38 3.43 1.53 -2.01
CA VAL A 38 3.55 1.74 -0.57
C VAL A 38 3.04 3.14 -0.27
N VAL A 39 2.02 3.21 0.55
CA VAL A 39 1.35 4.45 0.95
C VAL A 39 1.51 4.68 2.45
N CYS A 40 1.49 5.95 2.83
CA CYS A 40 1.37 6.35 4.21
C CYS A 40 -0.10 6.77 4.48
N PRO A 41 -0.88 6.03 5.28
CA PRO A 41 -2.27 6.40 5.56
C PRO A 41 -2.39 7.65 6.44
N GLY A 42 -1.32 8.03 7.16
CA GLY A 42 -1.28 9.26 7.95
C GLY A 42 -1.11 10.53 7.09
N CYS A 43 -0.31 10.43 6.03
CA CYS A 43 -0.06 11.54 5.11
C CYS A 43 -0.95 11.51 3.85
N LEU A 44 -1.61 10.38 3.58
CA LEU A 44 -2.35 10.11 2.34
C LEU A 44 -1.47 10.28 1.09
N GLU A 45 -0.18 9.94 1.21
CA GLU A 45 0.80 10.05 0.13
C GLU A 45 1.36 8.68 -0.26
N ILE A 46 1.76 8.56 -1.53
CA ILE A 46 2.45 7.38 -2.06
C ILE A 46 3.95 7.57 -1.83
N VAL A 47 4.50 6.76 -0.94
CA VAL A 47 5.90 6.83 -0.51
C VAL A 47 6.82 6.20 -1.55
N ARG A 48 6.42 5.06 -2.13
CA ARG A 48 7.16 4.42 -3.22
C ARG A 48 6.25 3.51 -4.06
N LYS A 49 6.64 3.29 -5.32
CA LYS A 49 6.00 2.33 -6.22
C LYS A 49 6.95 1.17 -6.47
N GLU A 50 6.52 -0.04 -6.19
CA GLU A 50 7.32 -1.27 -6.26
C GLU A 50 6.91 -2.09 -7.49
N GLY A 51 7.19 -1.58 -8.69
CA GLY A 51 6.85 -2.30 -9.93
C GLY A 51 7.53 -1.81 -11.20
N SER A 52 8.61 -1.04 -11.07
CA SER A 52 9.39 -0.60 -12.23
C SER A 52 10.56 -1.56 -12.45
N ARG A 53 10.37 -2.55 -13.33
CA ARG A 53 11.47 -3.32 -13.90
C ARG A 53 11.97 -2.67 -15.19
#